data_AF-A0A5J5I2N5-F1
#
_entry.id   AF-A0A5J5I2N5-F1
#
_cell.length_a   1.000
_cell.length_b   1.000
_cell.length_c   1.000
_cell.angle_alpha   90.00
_cell.angle_beta   90.00
_cell.angle_gamma   90.00
#
_symmetry.space_group_name_H-M   'P 1'
#
loop_
_entity.id
_entity.type
_entity.pdbx_description
1 polymer ?
#
loop_
_entity_poly.entity_id
_entity_poly.type
_entity_poly.pdbx_seq_one_letter_code
_entity_poly.pdbx_strand_id
1 'polypeptide(L)'
;MTIKVIIMRTNRRSVFIKDKFFSFILASFKGISQVFLIEKVSTGLLILLAITISSYYLGIIALLSSLIGTLVAKLGGADENIINQGLFGYNSVVTGMALILFLKGPFAWLIALVGAAIAALFTAAMIHFMKRTEMPVLTFPYIALTWLILLSTYQLGNINIVSGLIPHDLQNLEINNEGIHFIDAIFNGISQIVFLENKISGLLLFVALFLAGRKLGCYAVIGSITAVMFSYALGGEHNLITEGLYGYNAILTLIAVSEVFNNNNRFALLLGIIAACLTIPITAGINIFLLPYGLPVLTMPFVLCSWIFLAVRKVFPNI
;
A
#
# COMPACT_ATOMS: atom_id res chain seq x y z
N MET A 1 -41.10 -17.56 34.49
CA MET A 1 -39.69 -17.09 34.66
C MET A 1 -38.79 -17.45 33.46
N THR A 2 -39.07 -18.54 32.74
CA THR A 2 -38.24 -19.09 31.64
C THR A 2 -38.21 -18.24 30.35
N ILE A 3 -39.32 -17.58 29.98
CA ILE A 3 -39.41 -16.78 28.74
C ILE A 3 -38.56 -15.50 28.81
N LYS A 4 -38.52 -14.81 29.97
CA LYS A 4 -37.67 -13.62 30.17
C LYS A 4 -36.17 -13.94 30.10
N VAL A 5 -35.76 -15.10 30.59
CA VAL A 5 -34.35 -15.57 30.53
C VAL A 5 -33.95 -15.93 29.11
N ILE A 6 -34.84 -16.58 28.34
CA ILE A 6 -34.62 -16.86 26.92
C ILE A 6 -34.50 -15.53 26.16
N ILE A 7 -35.45 -14.60 26.29
CA ILE A 7 -35.42 -13.29 25.63
C ILE A 7 -34.17 -12.49 26.01
N MET A 8 -33.76 -12.45 27.28
CA MET A 8 -32.52 -11.78 27.70
C MET A 8 -31.26 -12.46 27.13
N ARG A 9 -31.22 -13.79 27.02
CA ARG A 9 -30.12 -14.51 26.36
C ARG A 9 -30.09 -14.22 24.85
N THR A 10 -31.23 -14.18 24.19
CA THR A 10 -31.33 -13.84 22.76
C THR A 10 -30.88 -12.40 22.53
N ASN A 11 -31.25 -11.48 23.41
CA ASN A 11 -30.90 -10.06 23.31
C ASN A 11 -29.41 -9.80 23.60
N ARG A 12 -28.80 -10.50 24.57
CA ARG A 12 -27.34 -10.42 24.80
C ARG A 12 -26.55 -11.02 23.63
N ARG A 13 -27.01 -12.14 23.07
CA ARG A 13 -26.36 -12.78 21.92
C ARG A 13 -26.47 -11.93 20.66
N SER A 14 -27.62 -11.29 20.42
CA SER A 14 -27.82 -10.40 19.28
C SER A 14 -26.99 -9.12 19.39
N VAL A 15 -26.92 -8.50 20.56
CA VAL A 15 -26.06 -7.33 20.83
C VAL A 15 -24.59 -7.69 20.63
N PHE A 16 -24.14 -8.82 21.18
CA PHE A 16 -22.76 -9.28 21.02
C PHE A 16 -22.37 -9.59 19.56
N ILE A 17 -23.28 -10.19 18.78
CA ILE A 17 -23.06 -10.43 17.34
C ILE A 17 -22.98 -9.10 16.58
N LYS A 18 -23.85 -8.14 16.92
CA LYS A 18 -23.87 -6.80 16.31
C LYS A 18 -22.56 -6.05 16.57
N ASP A 19 -22.03 -6.11 17.80
CA ASP A 19 -20.78 -5.46 18.16
C ASP A 19 -19.57 -6.07 17.42
N LYS A 20 -19.52 -7.41 17.30
CA LYS A 20 -18.47 -8.11 16.55
C LYS A 20 -18.50 -7.80 15.05
N PHE A 21 -19.69 -7.75 14.46
CA PHE A 21 -19.88 -7.40 13.06
C PHE A 21 -19.48 -5.94 12.81
N PHE A 22 -19.87 -5.02 13.70
CA PHE A 22 -19.49 -3.62 13.59
C PHE A 22 -17.98 -3.43 13.68
N SER A 23 -17.31 -4.05 14.65
CA SER A 23 -15.83 -4.05 14.74
C SER A 23 -15.17 -4.60 13.48
N PHE A 24 -15.71 -5.68 12.90
CA PHE A 24 -15.20 -6.25 11.65
C PHE A 24 -15.26 -5.25 10.47
N ILE A 25 -16.38 -4.54 10.31
CA ILE A 25 -16.53 -3.52 9.27
C ILE A 25 -15.58 -2.34 9.51
N LEU A 26 -15.48 -1.84 10.75
CA LEU A 26 -14.57 -0.74 11.08
C LEU A 26 -13.09 -1.12 10.83
N ALA A 27 -12.69 -2.33 11.23
CA ALA A 27 -11.37 -2.87 10.96
C ALA A 27 -11.07 -2.96 9.46
N SER A 28 -12.06 -3.32 8.65
CA SER A 28 -11.93 -3.39 7.19
C SER A 28 -11.73 -2.00 6.57
N PHE A 29 -12.44 -0.97 7.03
CA PHE A 29 -12.17 0.40 6.56
C PHE A 29 -10.82 0.93 7.02
N LYS A 30 -10.39 0.62 8.26
CA LYS A 30 -9.01 0.90 8.69
C LYS A 30 -7.99 0.16 7.84
N GLY A 31 -8.28 -1.06 7.41
CA GLY A 31 -7.44 -1.81 6.48
C GLY A 31 -7.17 -1.06 5.17
N ILE A 32 -8.16 -0.32 4.65
CA ILE A 32 -7.99 0.52 3.47
C ILE A 32 -7.10 1.73 3.78
N SER A 33 -7.30 2.40 4.92
CA SER A 33 -6.45 3.55 5.29
C SER A 33 -5.02 3.16 5.66
N GLN A 34 -4.80 1.93 6.13
CA GLN A 34 -3.49 1.42 6.49
C GLN A 34 -2.57 1.25 5.27
N VAL A 35 -3.10 1.27 4.03
CA VAL A 35 -2.28 1.39 2.80
C VAL A 35 -1.40 2.66 2.84
N PHE A 36 -1.87 3.72 3.49
CA PHE A 36 -1.14 4.97 3.71
C PHE A 36 -0.54 5.06 5.12
N LEU A 37 -0.47 3.95 5.87
CA LEU A 37 -0.01 3.88 7.26
C LEU A 37 -0.90 4.66 8.25
N ILE A 38 -2.19 4.76 7.96
CA ILE A 38 -3.16 5.54 8.75
C ILE A 38 -4.19 4.61 9.39
N GLU A 39 -4.40 4.75 10.69
CA GLU A 39 -5.42 4.01 11.44
C GLU A 39 -6.73 4.82 11.62
N LYS A 40 -7.43 5.14 10.52
CA LYS A 40 -8.68 5.93 10.58
C LYS A 40 -9.74 5.48 9.59
N VAL A 41 -10.93 5.17 10.11
CA VAL A 41 -12.10 4.74 9.32
C VAL A 41 -12.52 5.81 8.30
N SER A 42 -12.57 7.08 8.70
CA SER A 42 -12.94 8.19 7.81
C SER A 42 -11.99 8.34 6.63
N THR A 43 -10.68 8.21 6.88
CA THR A 43 -9.66 8.19 5.83
C THR A 43 -9.84 6.99 4.90
N GLY A 44 -10.16 5.82 5.45
CA GLY A 44 -10.42 4.61 4.66
C GLY A 44 -11.63 4.74 3.73
N LEU A 45 -12.70 5.39 4.21
CA LEU A 45 -13.88 5.71 3.42
C LEU A 45 -13.55 6.67 2.26
N LEU A 46 -12.77 7.73 2.52
CA LEU A 46 -12.36 8.68 1.50
C LEU A 46 -11.43 8.05 0.44
N ILE A 47 -10.49 7.20 0.87
CA ILE A 47 -9.64 6.43 -0.05
C ILE A 47 -10.49 5.49 -0.91
N LEU A 48 -11.43 4.77 -0.31
CA LEU A 48 -12.33 3.89 -1.06
C LEU A 48 -13.18 4.68 -2.07
N LEU A 49 -13.67 5.86 -1.68
CA LEU A 49 -14.39 6.75 -2.58
C LEU A 49 -13.51 7.20 -3.75
N ALA A 50 -12.26 7.59 -3.49
CA ALA A 50 -11.31 7.97 -4.52
C ALA A 50 -11.05 6.80 -5.51
N ILE A 51 -10.80 5.60 -5.00
CA ILE A 51 -10.63 4.40 -5.84
C ILE A 51 -11.90 4.14 -6.67
N THR A 52 -13.08 4.25 -6.06
CA THR A 52 -14.37 4.01 -6.72
C THR A 52 -14.67 5.04 -7.82
N ILE A 53 -14.29 6.30 -7.62
CA ILE A 53 -14.41 7.36 -8.63
C ILE A 53 -13.48 7.10 -9.81
N SER A 54 -12.27 6.60 -9.55
CA SER A 54 -11.36 6.19 -10.63
C SER A 54 -11.90 4.96 -11.37
N SER A 55 -12.43 3.98 -10.65
CA SER A 55 -13.04 2.77 -11.20
C SER A 55 -13.94 2.10 -10.16
N TYR A 56 -15.24 2.02 -10.47
CA TYR A 56 -16.20 1.38 -9.58
C TYR A 56 -15.82 -0.07 -9.27
N TYR A 57 -15.29 -0.77 -10.27
CA TYR A 57 -14.87 -2.16 -10.17
C TYR A 57 -13.65 -2.32 -9.26
N LEU A 58 -12.67 -1.42 -9.38
CA LEU A 58 -11.50 -1.41 -8.51
C LEU A 58 -11.89 -1.08 -7.06
N GLY A 59 -12.86 -0.19 -6.87
CA GLY A 59 -13.43 0.12 -5.55
C GLY A 59 -14.07 -1.09 -4.88
N ILE A 60 -14.87 -1.87 -5.62
CA ILE A 60 -15.46 -3.12 -5.11
C ILE A 60 -14.37 -4.11 -4.72
N ILE A 61 -13.35 -4.29 -5.56
CA ILE A 61 -12.23 -5.21 -5.29
C ILE A 61 -11.45 -4.78 -4.06
N ALA A 62 -11.16 -3.48 -3.90
CA ALA A 62 -10.47 -2.95 -2.74
C ALA A 62 -11.25 -3.24 -1.44
N LEU A 63 -12.56 -2.97 -1.44
CA LEU A 63 -13.41 -3.24 -0.29
C LEU A 63 -13.48 -4.74 0.05
N LEU A 64 -13.75 -5.59 -0.94
CA LEU A 64 -13.81 -7.05 -0.75
C LEU A 64 -12.48 -7.61 -0.26
N SER A 65 -11.37 -7.13 -0.81
CA SER A 65 -10.03 -7.57 -0.40
C SER A 65 -9.74 -7.20 1.06
N SER A 66 -10.14 -6.00 1.51
CA SER A 66 -10.00 -5.61 2.92
C SER A 66 -10.87 -6.46 3.85
N LEU A 67 -12.11 -6.73 3.46
CA LEU A 67 -13.03 -7.61 4.19
C LEU A 67 -12.46 -9.02 4.31
N ILE A 68 -11.93 -9.57 3.21
CA ILE A 68 -11.29 -10.89 3.17
C ILE A 68 -10.08 -10.92 4.11
N GLY A 69 -9.18 -9.94 4.03
CA GLY A 69 -7.99 -9.92 4.90
C GLY A 69 -8.35 -9.86 6.38
N THR A 70 -9.35 -9.05 6.73
CA THR A 70 -9.88 -8.95 8.10
C THR A 70 -10.55 -10.26 8.53
N LEU A 71 -11.28 -10.92 7.62
CA LEU A 71 -11.97 -12.19 7.89
C LEU A 71 -10.98 -13.32 8.11
N VAL A 72 -9.96 -13.45 7.26
CA VAL A 72 -8.87 -14.43 7.40
C VAL A 72 -8.20 -14.28 8.76
N ALA A 73 -7.92 -13.05 9.19
CA ALA A 73 -7.33 -12.79 10.50
C ALA A 73 -8.26 -13.19 11.67
N LYS A 74 -9.57 -12.88 11.58
CA LYS A 74 -10.55 -13.29 12.60
C LYS A 74 -10.72 -14.80 12.67
N LEU A 75 -10.81 -15.48 11.53
CA LEU A 75 -10.93 -16.94 11.45
C LEU A 75 -9.65 -17.63 11.93
N GLY A 76 -8.49 -17.05 11.65
CA GLY A 76 -7.18 -17.52 12.12
C GLY A 76 -6.89 -17.24 13.59
N GLY A 77 -7.77 -16.52 14.30
CA GLY A 77 -7.59 -16.21 15.73
C GLY A 77 -6.44 -15.24 16.01
N ALA A 78 -6.14 -14.32 15.08
CA ALA A 78 -5.12 -13.29 15.31
C ALA A 78 -5.51 -12.34 16.45
N ASP A 79 -4.53 -11.64 17.02
CA ASP A 79 -4.74 -10.67 18.11
C ASP A 79 -5.75 -9.59 17.71
N GLU A 80 -6.83 -9.46 18.49
CA GLU A 80 -7.93 -8.53 18.21
C GLU A 80 -7.48 -7.06 18.15
N ASN A 81 -6.43 -6.65 18.87
CA ASN A 81 -5.92 -5.28 18.77
C ASN A 81 -5.29 -5.04 17.40
N ILE A 82 -4.50 -5.99 16.89
CA ILE A 82 -3.89 -5.91 15.55
C ILE A 82 -4.97 -5.91 14.47
N ILE A 83 -6.01 -6.74 14.63
CA ILE A 83 -7.17 -6.76 13.72
C ILE A 83 -7.89 -5.42 13.74
N ASN A 84 -8.21 -4.89 14.93
CA ASN A 84 -8.95 -3.64 15.07
C ASN A 84 -8.16 -2.39 14.63
N GLN A 85 -6.83 -2.50 14.46
CA GLN A 85 -5.99 -1.49 13.81
C GLN A 85 -6.03 -1.60 12.27
N GLY A 86 -6.63 -2.64 11.70
CA GLY A 86 -6.70 -2.87 10.25
C GLY A 86 -5.44 -3.47 9.63
N LEU A 87 -4.49 -3.97 10.43
CA LEU A 87 -3.17 -4.40 9.94
C LEU A 87 -3.17 -5.69 9.09
N PHE A 88 -4.30 -6.41 9.02
CA PHE A 88 -4.47 -7.54 8.11
C PHE A 88 -5.21 -7.17 6.80
N GLY A 89 -5.76 -5.95 6.71
CA GLY A 89 -6.52 -5.51 5.55
C GLY A 89 -5.64 -4.94 4.43
N TYR A 90 -4.64 -4.11 4.76
CA TYR A 90 -3.96 -3.29 3.75
C TYR A 90 -3.20 -4.11 2.70
N ASN A 91 -2.40 -5.10 3.10
CA ASN A 91 -1.70 -5.98 2.14
C ASN A 91 -2.70 -6.71 1.24
N SER A 92 -3.86 -7.08 1.78
CA SER A 92 -4.94 -7.71 1.03
C SER A 92 -5.52 -6.75 -0.02
N VAL A 93 -5.78 -5.49 0.37
CA VAL A 93 -6.28 -4.43 -0.53
C VAL A 93 -5.35 -4.21 -1.71
N VAL A 94 -4.06 -3.92 -1.47
CA VAL A 94 -3.12 -3.62 -2.56
C VAL A 94 -2.84 -4.85 -3.43
N THR A 95 -2.86 -6.06 -2.86
CA THR A 95 -2.76 -7.31 -3.64
C THR A 95 -3.94 -7.46 -4.60
N GLY A 96 -5.18 -7.33 -4.10
CA GLY A 96 -6.37 -7.45 -4.93
C GLY A 96 -6.40 -6.39 -6.04
N MET A 97 -6.04 -5.15 -5.72
CA MET A 97 -5.97 -4.06 -6.70
C MET A 97 -4.90 -4.31 -7.77
N ALA A 98 -3.68 -4.66 -7.36
CA ALA A 98 -2.59 -4.91 -8.30
C ALA A 98 -2.90 -6.07 -9.25
N LEU A 99 -3.45 -7.18 -8.73
CA LEU A 99 -3.79 -8.32 -9.56
C LEU A 99 -4.90 -7.98 -10.57
N ILE A 100 -5.86 -7.13 -10.21
CA ILE A 100 -6.85 -6.63 -11.17
C ILE A 100 -6.23 -5.76 -12.26
N LEU A 101 -5.25 -4.93 -11.90
CA LEU A 101 -4.60 -4.01 -12.84
C LEU A 101 -3.60 -4.71 -13.75
N PHE A 102 -2.98 -5.81 -13.29
CA PHE A 102 -1.90 -6.47 -14.01
C PHE A 102 -2.31 -7.78 -14.70
N LEU A 103 -3.41 -8.40 -14.30
CA LEU A 103 -3.92 -9.61 -14.95
C LEU A 103 -5.06 -9.30 -15.94
N LYS A 104 -5.14 -10.12 -16.99
CA LYS A 104 -6.23 -10.13 -17.97
C LYS A 104 -7.02 -11.43 -17.86
N GLY A 105 -8.29 -11.35 -18.25
CA GLY A 105 -9.17 -12.50 -18.41
C GLY A 105 -10.33 -12.54 -17.41
N PRO A 106 -11.31 -13.44 -17.65
CA PRO A 106 -12.58 -13.44 -16.91
C PRO A 106 -12.45 -13.85 -15.44
N PHE A 107 -11.34 -14.50 -15.06
CA PHE A 107 -11.09 -14.97 -13.70
C PHE A 107 -10.13 -14.08 -12.90
N ALA A 108 -9.68 -12.94 -13.45
CA ALA A 108 -8.74 -12.04 -12.77
C ALA A 108 -9.27 -11.59 -11.39
N TRP A 109 -10.59 -11.32 -11.27
CA TRP A 109 -11.21 -10.98 -9.99
C TRP A 109 -11.11 -12.09 -8.96
N LEU A 110 -11.27 -13.35 -9.38
CA LEU A 110 -11.21 -14.49 -8.47
C LEU A 110 -9.77 -14.67 -7.99
N ILE A 111 -8.80 -14.58 -8.90
CA ILE A 111 -7.37 -14.62 -8.56
C ILE A 111 -7.01 -13.46 -7.62
N ALA A 112 -7.54 -12.26 -7.85
CA ALA A 112 -7.34 -11.10 -7.00
C ALA A 112 -7.86 -11.31 -5.57
N LEU A 113 -9.09 -11.83 -5.41
CA LEU A 113 -9.68 -12.08 -4.09
C LEU A 113 -9.02 -13.26 -3.35
N VAL A 114 -8.61 -14.31 -4.08
CA VAL A 114 -7.80 -15.40 -3.52
C VAL A 114 -6.41 -14.88 -3.12
N GLY A 115 -5.79 -14.06 -3.96
CA GLY A 115 -4.54 -13.38 -3.68
C GLY A 115 -4.64 -12.51 -2.43
N ALA A 116 -5.74 -11.78 -2.24
CA ALA A 116 -6.01 -11.00 -1.02
C ALA A 116 -6.05 -11.89 0.23
N ALA A 117 -6.68 -13.08 0.17
CA ALA A 117 -6.67 -14.03 1.28
C ALA A 117 -5.26 -14.57 1.58
N ILE A 118 -4.50 -14.92 0.55
CA ILE A 118 -3.11 -15.40 0.68
C ILE A 118 -2.21 -14.28 1.24
N ALA A 119 -2.41 -13.03 0.83
CA ALA A 119 -1.68 -11.88 1.34
C ALA A 119 -1.89 -11.70 2.85
N ALA A 120 -3.10 -11.94 3.36
CA ALA A 120 -3.38 -11.91 4.79
C ALA A 120 -2.66 -13.05 5.55
N LEU A 121 -2.65 -14.26 4.99
CA LEU A 121 -1.89 -15.39 5.55
C LEU A 121 -0.38 -15.11 5.56
N PHE A 122 0.14 -14.55 4.47
CA PHE A 122 1.54 -14.18 4.36
C PHE A 122 1.89 -13.03 5.32
N THR A 123 0.99 -12.06 5.48
CA THR A 123 1.11 -11.01 6.50
C THR A 123 1.22 -11.63 7.90
N ALA A 124 0.37 -12.61 8.24
CA ALA A 124 0.45 -13.31 9.52
C ALA A 124 1.80 -14.02 9.73
N ALA A 125 2.28 -14.74 8.71
CA ALA A 125 3.56 -15.43 8.74
C ALA A 125 4.73 -14.43 8.92
N MET A 126 4.73 -13.33 8.18
CA MET A 126 5.76 -12.30 8.29
C MET A 126 5.75 -11.61 9.66
N ILE A 127 4.57 -11.35 10.24
CA ILE A 127 4.46 -10.82 11.60
C ILE A 127 5.17 -11.76 12.58
N HIS A 128 4.97 -13.07 12.46
CA HIS A 128 5.64 -14.05 13.31
C HIS A 128 7.17 -13.99 13.16
N PHE A 129 7.68 -13.99 11.92
CA PHE A 129 9.13 -13.96 11.68
C PHE A 129 9.79 -12.66 12.14
N MET A 130 9.11 -11.52 11.95
CA MET A 130 9.67 -10.19 12.25
C MET A 130 9.46 -9.77 13.71
N LYS A 131 8.68 -10.52 14.49
CA LYS A 131 8.44 -10.23 15.91
C LYS A 131 9.73 -10.13 16.71
N ARG A 132 10.73 -11.00 16.45
CA ARG A 132 12.01 -11.02 17.19
C ARG A 132 12.85 -9.77 16.95
N THR A 133 12.79 -9.22 15.76
CA THR A 133 13.52 -7.99 15.41
C THR A 133 12.68 -6.75 15.68
N GLU A 134 11.41 -6.88 16.12
CA GLU A 134 10.42 -5.81 16.30
C GLU A 134 10.21 -4.94 15.05
N MET A 135 10.43 -5.51 13.87
CA MET A 135 10.32 -4.78 12.61
C MET A 135 8.91 -4.92 12.03
N PRO A 136 8.33 -3.85 11.45
CA PRO A 136 7.04 -3.96 10.77
C PRO A 136 7.19 -4.70 9.44
N VAL A 137 6.16 -5.48 9.09
CA VAL A 137 6.11 -6.22 7.82
C VAL A 137 5.93 -5.33 6.59
N LEU A 138 5.39 -4.11 6.79
CA LEU A 138 5.07 -3.15 5.73
C LEU A 138 4.29 -3.83 4.60
N THR A 139 4.48 -3.37 3.36
CA THR A 139 3.81 -3.90 2.17
C THR A 139 4.57 -5.08 1.52
N PHE A 140 5.55 -5.67 2.20
CA PHE A 140 6.33 -6.80 1.65
C PHE A 140 5.49 -8.02 1.27
N PRO A 141 4.51 -8.48 2.09
CA PRO A 141 3.66 -9.61 1.72
C PRO A 141 2.94 -9.41 0.39
N TYR A 142 2.43 -8.20 0.16
CA TYR A 142 1.81 -7.80 -1.11
C TYR A 142 2.79 -7.89 -2.29
N ILE A 143 3.98 -7.31 -2.15
CA ILE A 143 4.98 -7.23 -3.23
C ILE A 143 5.39 -8.63 -3.67
N ALA A 144 5.82 -9.46 -2.71
CA ALA A 144 6.34 -10.79 -2.99
C ALA A 144 5.27 -11.68 -3.61
N LEU A 145 4.03 -11.63 -3.09
CA LEU A 145 2.93 -12.42 -3.65
C LEU A 145 2.55 -11.96 -5.06
N THR A 146 2.48 -10.65 -5.31
CA THR A 146 2.15 -10.10 -6.62
C THR A 146 3.20 -10.50 -7.65
N TRP A 147 4.50 -10.37 -7.33
CA TRP A 147 5.57 -10.84 -8.22
C TRP A 147 5.48 -12.33 -8.51
N LEU A 148 5.23 -13.17 -7.52
CA LEU A 148 5.11 -14.62 -7.72
C LEU A 148 3.93 -14.97 -8.63
N ILE A 149 2.78 -14.33 -8.45
CA ILE A 149 1.61 -14.57 -9.30
C ILE A 149 1.89 -14.10 -10.73
N LEU A 150 2.47 -12.91 -10.92
CA LEU A 150 2.83 -12.42 -12.25
C LEU A 150 3.87 -13.29 -12.94
N LEU A 151 4.90 -13.77 -12.22
CA LEU A 151 5.87 -14.70 -12.80
C LEU A 151 5.22 -16.03 -13.20
N SER A 152 4.24 -16.51 -12.42
CA SER A 152 3.57 -17.77 -12.71
C SER A 152 2.82 -17.75 -14.04
N THR A 153 2.39 -16.59 -14.55
CA THR A 153 1.64 -16.49 -15.81
C THR A 153 2.48 -16.88 -17.03
N TYR A 154 3.80 -16.73 -16.95
CA TYR A 154 4.70 -17.16 -18.04
C TYR A 154 4.78 -18.68 -18.20
N GLN A 155 4.43 -19.43 -17.15
CA GLN A 155 4.40 -20.90 -17.17
C GLN A 155 2.96 -21.45 -17.20
N LEU A 156 1.98 -20.70 -16.70
CA LEU A 156 0.58 -21.10 -16.57
C LEU A 156 -0.30 -20.39 -17.61
N GLY A 157 -0.44 -20.99 -18.79
CA GLY A 157 -1.09 -20.37 -19.97
C GLY A 157 -2.59 -20.02 -19.85
N ASN A 158 -3.25 -20.29 -18.73
CA ASN A 158 -4.64 -19.89 -18.49
C ASN A 158 -4.76 -18.53 -17.77
N ILE A 159 -3.64 -17.93 -17.36
CA ILE A 159 -3.59 -16.62 -16.72
C ILE A 159 -2.75 -15.72 -17.62
N ASN A 160 -3.34 -14.61 -18.07
CA ASN A 160 -2.65 -13.67 -18.97
C ASN A 160 -2.34 -12.37 -18.22
N ILE A 161 -1.27 -11.68 -18.63
CA ILE A 161 -0.87 -10.37 -18.11
C ILE A 161 -1.29 -9.24 -19.05
N VAL A 162 -1.35 -8.02 -18.52
CA VAL A 162 -1.50 -6.82 -19.34
C VAL A 162 -0.28 -6.59 -20.23
N SER A 163 -0.49 -5.96 -21.37
CA SER A 163 0.54 -5.80 -22.41
C SER A 163 1.71 -4.90 -22.02
N GLY A 164 1.56 -4.07 -20.98
CA GLY A 164 2.65 -3.23 -20.46
C GLY A 164 3.66 -3.96 -19.57
N LEU A 165 3.43 -5.22 -19.24
CA LEU A 165 4.30 -6.04 -18.36
C LEU A 165 5.02 -7.16 -19.11
N ILE A 166 5.28 -6.98 -20.41
CA ILE A 166 6.02 -7.96 -21.21
C ILE A 166 7.53 -7.82 -20.86
N PRO A 167 8.32 -8.91 -20.84
CA PRO A 167 9.77 -8.82 -20.68
C PRO A 167 10.42 -7.93 -21.75
N HIS A 168 11.26 -6.98 -21.34
CA HIS A 168 12.04 -6.14 -22.26
C HIS A 168 13.54 -6.43 -22.12
N ASP A 169 14.27 -6.30 -23.24
CA ASP A 169 15.73 -6.34 -23.26
C ASP A 169 16.31 -4.97 -22.91
N LEU A 170 17.37 -4.96 -22.10
CA LEU A 170 18.08 -3.76 -21.69
C LEU A 170 18.84 -3.10 -22.85
N GLN A 171 19.14 -3.84 -23.92
CA GLN A 171 19.93 -3.34 -25.05
C GLN A 171 19.24 -2.21 -25.83
N ASN A 172 17.90 -2.14 -25.81
CA ASN A 172 17.11 -1.16 -26.56
C ASN A 172 16.30 -0.22 -25.64
N LEU A 173 16.84 0.10 -24.47
CA LEU A 173 16.19 1.02 -23.55
C LEU A 173 16.15 2.45 -24.12
N GLU A 174 14.97 2.87 -24.56
CA GLU A 174 14.69 4.26 -24.91
C GLU A 174 14.27 5.03 -23.66
N ILE A 175 15.08 6.00 -23.23
CA ILE A 175 14.73 6.90 -22.13
C ILE A 175 13.96 8.07 -22.72
N ASN A 176 12.67 8.16 -22.42
CA ASN A 176 11.85 9.27 -22.85
C ASN A 176 12.09 10.51 -21.97
N ASN A 177 12.63 11.56 -22.60
CA ASN A 177 12.90 12.85 -21.96
C ASN A 177 12.06 13.99 -22.55
N GLU A 178 10.93 13.69 -23.19
CA GLU A 178 9.97 14.72 -23.58
C GLU A 178 9.37 15.40 -22.34
N GLY A 179 8.87 16.64 -22.53
CA GLY A 179 8.68 17.63 -21.46
C GLY A 179 8.08 17.14 -20.13
N ILE A 180 8.53 17.73 -19.03
CA ILE A 180 8.12 17.37 -17.67
C ILE A 180 6.96 18.24 -17.16
N HIS A 181 5.91 17.60 -16.64
CA HIS A 181 4.79 18.29 -15.99
C HIS A 181 4.91 18.22 -14.47
N PHE A 182 5.72 19.10 -13.87
CA PHE A 182 6.03 19.09 -12.44
C PHE A 182 4.81 19.08 -11.50
N ILE A 183 3.75 19.82 -11.85
CA ILE A 183 2.54 19.87 -11.02
C ILE A 183 1.81 18.52 -11.06
N ASP A 184 1.63 17.95 -12.25
CA ASP A 184 1.01 16.64 -12.40
C ASP A 184 1.84 15.58 -11.68
N ALA A 185 3.17 15.61 -11.79
CA ALA A 185 4.08 14.71 -11.08
C ALA A 185 3.86 14.68 -9.55
N ILE A 186 3.64 15.85 -8.94
CA ILE A 186 3.41 15.99 -7.50
C ILE A 186 2.07 15.33 -7.09
N PHE A 187 1.00 15.56 -7.84
CA PHE A 187 -0.31 14.98 -7.50
C PHE A 187 -0.39 13.49 -7.87
N ASN A 188 0.23 13.09 -8.97
CA ASN A 188 0.29 11.71 -9.42
C ASN A 188 1.08 10.84 -8.43
N GLY A 189 2.14 11.37 -7.80
CA GLY A 189 2.86 10.66 -6.75
C GLY A 189 1.95 10.20 -5.60
N ILE A 190 0.93 10.99 -5.24
CA ILE A 190 -0.04 10.62 -4.19
C ILE A 190 -1.02 9.58 -4.70
N SER A 191 -1.51 9.70 -5.94
CA SER A 191 -2.51 8.79 -6.51
C SER A 191 -1.92 7.40 -6.80
N GLN A 192 -0.63 7.34 -7.16
CA GLN A 192 0.09 6.10 -7.43
C GLN A 192 0.27 5.20 -6.20
N ILE A 193 0.10 5.71 -4.97
CA ILE A 193 0.11 4.87 -3.75
C ILE A 193 -0.95 3.75 -3.82
N VAL A 194 -2.05 4.00 -4.52
CA VAL A 194 -3.14 3.04 -4.78
C VAL A 194 -3.38 2.84 -6.28
N PHE A 195 -2.34 3.01 -7.11
CA PHE A 195 -2.35 2.75 -8.56
C PHE A 195 -3.39 3.55 -9.36
N LEU A 196 -3.71 4.78 -8.95
CA LEU A 196 -4.73 5.57 -9.63
C LEU A 196 -4.11 6.60 -10.60
N GLU A 197 -4.60 6.60 -11.83
CA GLU A 197 -4.29 7.58 -12.88
C GLU A 197 -5.47 8.52 -13.13
N ASN A 198 -6.03 9.09 -12.05
CA ASN A 198 -7.20 9.96 -12.13
C ASN A 198 -7.02 11.21 -11.25
N LYS A 199 -7.06 12.39 -11.86
CA LYS A 199 -6.81 13.68 -11.19
C LYS A 199 -7.77 13.95 -10.01
N ILE A 200 -9.06 13.65 -10.18
CA ILE A 200 -10.07 13.84 -9.12
C ILE A 200 -9.77 12.90 -7.94
N SER A 201 -9.41 11.65 -8.24
CA SER A 201 -9.07 10.65 -7.24
C SER A 201 -7.79 11.04 -6.50
N GLY A 202 -6.77 11.54 -7.20
CA GLY A 202 -5.56 12.09 -6.60
C GLY A 202 -5.85 13.26 -5.65
N LEU A 203 -6.73 14.19 -6.05
CA LEU A 203 -7.15 15.30 -5.20
C LEU A 203 -7.89 14.81 -3.94
N LEU A 204 -8.77 13.81 -4.08
CA LEU A 204 -9.46 13.21 -2.94
C LEU A 204 -8.50 12.52 -1.98
N LEU A 205 -7.49 11.81 -2.49
CA LEU A 205 -6.44 11.19 -1.67
C LEU A 205 -5.60 12.25 -0.95
N PHE A 206 -5.24 13.33 -1.63
CA PHE A 206 -4.58 14.49 -1.01
C PHE A 206 -5.42 15.04 0.16
N VAL A 207 -6.71 15.30 -0.06
CA VAL A 207 -7.62 15.76 1.00
C VAL A 207 -7.73 14.73 2.13
N ALA A 208 -7.82 13.44 1.81
CA ALA A 208 -7.91 12.37 2.80
C ALA A 208 -6.69 12.35 3.74
N LEU A 209 -5.48 12.62 3.22
CA LEU A 209 -4.26 12.71 4.02
C LEU A 209 -4.26 13.93 4.95
N PHE A 210 -4.69 15.09 4.48
CA PHE A 210 -4.80 16.28 5.33
C PHE A 210 -5.86 16.13 6.42
N LEU A 211 -7.00 15.51 6.11
CA LEU A 211 -8.06 15.18 7.08
C LEU A 211 -7.61 14.10 8.07
N ALA A 212 -6.74 13.17 7.64
CA ALA A 212 -6.11 12.22 8.55
C ALA A 212 -5.16 12.93 9.52
N GLY A 213 -4.43 13.94 9.05
CA GLY A 213 -3.67 14.84 9.90
C GLY A 213 -2.83 15.81 9.08
N ARG A 214 -2.78 17.08 9.52
CA ARG A 214 -2.04 18.14 8.81
C ARG A 214 -0.57 17.77 8.58
N LYS A 215 0.07 17.11 9.56
CA LYS A 215 1.45 16.63 9.47
C LYS A 215 1.62 15.59 8.35
N LEU A 216 0.70 14.63 8.23
CA LEU A 216 0.72 13.59 7.18
C LEU A 216 0.51 14.19 5.80
N GLY A 217 -0.42 15.14 5.66
CA GLY A 217 -0.62 15.89 4.42
C GLY A 217 0.64 16.65 3.99
N CYS A 218 1.30 17.36 4.92
CA CYS A 218 2.58 18.02 4.64
C CYS A 218 3.68 17.02 4.25
N TYR A 219 3.76 15.88 4.92
CA TYR A 219 4.72 14.82 4.60
C TYR A 219 4.54 14.25 3.19
N ALA A 220 3.31 14.04 2.76
CA ALA A 220 3.04 13.61 1.39
C ALA A 220 3.47 14.66 0.35
N VAL A 221 3.18 15.94 0.59
CA VAL A 221 3.61 17.01 -0.31
C VAL A 221 5.14 17.11 -0.37
N ILE A 222 5.81 17.12 0.79
CA ILE A 222 7.27 17.19 0.85
C ILE A 222 7.89 15.97 0.17
N GLY A 223 7.41 14.77 0.47
CA GLY A 223 7.92 13.53 -0.12
C GLY A 223 7.79 13.52 -1.64
N SER A 224 6.66 14.00 -2.16
CA SER A 224 6.45 14.09 -3.61
C SER A 224 7.35 15.14 -4.26
N ILE A 225 7.49 16.33 -3.67
CA ILE A 225 8.39 17.38 -4.18
C ILE A 225 9.84 16.88 -4.14
N THR A 226 10.26 16.27 -3.04
CA THR A 226 11.60 15.69 -2.89
C THR A 226 11.86 14.65 -3.99
N ALA A 227 10.92 13.75 -4.24
CA ALA A 227 11.05 12.76 -5.30
C ALA A 227 11.18 13.39 -6.69
N VAL A 228 10.31 14.33 -7.03
CA VAL A 228 10.33 15.02 -8.33
C VAL A 228 11.64 15.77 -8.53
N MET A 229 12.07 16.57 -7.56
CA MET A 229 13.29 17.35 -7.67
C MET A 229 14.55 16.47 -7.72
N PHE A 230 14.61 15.42 -6.90
CA PHE A 230 15.79 14.56 -6.82
C PHE A 230 15.89 13.61 -8.01
N SER A 231 14.78 13.03 -8.47
CA SER A 231 14.77 12.21 -9.70
C SER A 231 15.13 13.04 -10.93
N TYR A 232 14.59 14.26 -11.06
CA TYR A 232 14.96 15.18 -12.14
C TYR A 232 16.46 15.56 -12.07
N ALA A 233 16.97 15.88 -10.88
CA ALA A 233 18.39 16.22 -10.70
C ALA A 233 19.34 15.05 -11.03
N LEU A 234 18.91 13.81 -10.87
CA LEU A 234 19.66 12.61 -11.23
C LEU A 234 19.47 12.18 -12.69
N GLY A 235 18.71 12.92 -13.50
CA GLY A 235 18.44 12.58 -14.90
C GLY A 235 17.47 11.39 -15.07
N GLY A 236 16.53 11.23 -14.14
CA GLY A 236 15.46 10.24 -14.24
C GLY A 236 14.55 10.51 -15.43
N GLU A 237 14.00 9.43 -16.02
CA GLU A 237 13.10 9.50 -17.16
C GLU A 237 11.89 10.39 -16.88
N HIS A 238 11.64 11.37 -17.76
CA HIS A 238 10.63 12.40 -17.54
C HIS A 238 9.20 11.85 -17.49
N ASN A 239 8.92 10.78 -18.25
CA ASN A 239 7.60 10.14 -18.22
C ASN A 239 7.33 9.52 -16.84
N LEU A 240 8.28 8.73 -16.30
CA LEU A 240 8.17 8.14 -14.96
C LEU A 240 8.04 9.20 -13.86
N ILE A 241 8.71 10.35 -14.01
CA ILE A 241 8.56 11.48 -13.09
C ILE A 241 7.14 12.06 -13.18
N THR A 242 6.68 12.35 -14.39
CA THR A 242 5.35 12.95 -14.64
C THR A 242 4.21 12.03 -14.20
N GLU A 243 4.33 10.72 -14.40
CA GLU A 243 3.38 9.71 -13.93
C GLU A 243 3.42 9.50 -12.41
N GLY A 244 4.36 10.14 -11.71
CA GLY A 244 4.49 10.06 -10.25
C GLY A 244 5.14 8.78 -9.74
N LEU A 245 5.79 8.00 -10.61
CA LEU A 245 6.30 6.66 -10.28
C LEU A 245 7.54 6.68 -9.37
N TYR A 246 8.27 7.80 -9.34
CA TYR A 246 9.28 8.05 -8.30
C TYR A 246 8.69 8.58 -6.99
N GLY A 247 7.45 9.07 -6.99
CA GLY A 247 6.84 9.82 -5.88
C GLY A 247 6.25 8.94 -4.78
N TYR A 248 5.46 7.93 -5.12
CA TYR A 248 4.67 7.18 -4.14
C TYR A 248 5.54 6.45 -3.09
N ASN A 249 6.66 5.85 -3.53
CA ASN A 249 7.63 5.21 -2.64
C ASN A 249 8.29 6.21 -1.68
N ALA A 250 8.65 7.40 -2.19
CA ALA A 250 9.24 8.46 -1.39
C ALA A 250 8.28 9.01 -0.34
N ILE A 251 6.99 9.19 -0.70
CA ILE A 251 5.93 9.64 0.21
C ILE A 251 5.75 8.67 1.37
N LEU A 252 5.53 7.37 1.08
CA LEU A 252 5.34 6.35 2.11
C LEU A 252 6.57 6.24 3.02
N THR A 253 7.77 6.33 2.45
CA THR A 253 9.03 6.28 3.21
C THR A 253 9.17 7.48 4.13
N LEU A 254 8.90 8.69 3.63
CA LEU A 254 8.95 9.90 4.44
C LEU A 254 7.98 9.81 5.61
N ILE A 255 6.74 9.36 5.37
CA ILE A 255 5.73 9.19 6.43
C ILE A 255 6.22 8.16 7.46
N ALA A 256 6.63 6.96 7.01
CA ALA A 256 7.04 5.89 7.91
C ALA A 256 8.25 6.28 8.76
N VAL A 257 9.32 6.78 8.13
CA VAL A 257 10.54 7.17 8.82
C VAL A 257 10.28 8.36 9.72
N SER A 258 9.64 9.43 9.24
CA SER A 258 9.39 10.61 10.08
C SER A 258 8.52 10.31 11.30
N GLU A 259 7.54 9.41 11.17
CA GLU A 259 6.66 9.06 12.29
C GLU A 259 7.36 8.18 13.32
N VAL A 260 8.20 7.24 12.88
CA VAL A 260 8.98 6.42 13.80
C VAL A 260 9.92 7.31 14.62
N PHE A 261 10.66 8.21 14.00
CA PHE A 261 11.63 9.07 14.68
C PHE A 261 11.01 10.28 15.42
N ASN A 262 9.68 10.45 15.40
CA ASN A 262 8.97 11.62 15.94
C ASN A 262 9.08 11.78 17.48
N ASN A 263 9.27 10.71 18.23
CA ASN A 263 9.39 10.76 19.70
C ASN A 263 10.78 11.31 20.10
N ASN A 264 10.90 12.64 20.14
CA ASN A 264 12.05 13.45 20.60
C ASN A 264 13.18 13.76 19.62
N ASN A 265 13.08 13.41 18.33
CA ASN A 265 14.08 13.87 17.37
C ASN A 265 13.59 15.04 16.49
N ARG A 266 14.17 16.23 16.70
CA ARG A 266 13.98 17.40 15.82
C ARG A 266 14.39 17.13 14.36
N PHE A 267 15.22 16.11 14.13
CA PHE A 267 15.69 15.68 12.81
C PHE A 267 14.79 14.62 12.15
N ALA A 268 13.67 14.22 12.76
CA ALA A 268 12.79 13.19 12.20
C ALA A 268 12.37 13.49 10.75
N LEU A 269 11.99 14.74 10.45
CA LEU A 269 11.66 15.16 9.09
C LEU A 269 12.89 15.12 8.16
N LEU A 270 14.05 15.56 8.63
CA LEU A 270 15.29 15.52 7.83
C LEU A 270 15.65 14.08 7.45
N LEU A 271 15.58 13.15 8.41
CA LEU A 271 15.80 11.73 8.15
C LEU A 271 14.76 11.14 7.21
N GLY A 272 13.49 11.53 7.36
CA GLY A 272 12.43 11.17 6.41
C GLY A 272 12.71 11.67 5.00
N ILE A 273 13.21 12.90 4.83
CA ILE A 273 13.62 13.45 3.52
C ILE A 273 14.82 12.69 2.96
N ILE A 274 15.83 12.38 3.78
CA ILE A 274 16.99 11.59 3.33
C ILE A 274 16.55 10.19 2.89
N ALA A 275 15.69 9.55 3.67
CA ALA A 275 15.13 8.24 3.33
C ALA A 275 14.27 8.30 2.05
N ALA A 276 13.48 9.37 1.88
CA ALA A 276 12.74 9.63 0.66
C ALA A 276 13.68 9.78 -0.54
N CYS A 277 14.76 10.56 -0.45
CA CYS A 277 15.78 10.68 -1.49
C CYS A 277 16.41 9.31 -1.84
N LEU A 278 16.67 8.47 -0.85
CA LEU A 278 17.23 7.13 -1.05
C LEU A 278 16.29 6.21 -1.86
N THR A 279 14.97 6.44 -1.81
CA THR A 279 14.03 5.64 -2.61
C THR A 279 14.21 5.82 -4.12
N ILE A 280 14.74 6.95 -4.59
CA ILE A 280 14.85 7.26 -6.02
C ILE A 280 15.85 6.35 -6.73
N PRO A 281 17.14 6.29 -6.33
CA PRO A 281 18.09 5.37 -6.95
C PRO A 281 17.70 3.89 -6.74
N ILE A 282 17.05 3.56 -5.61
CA ILE A 282 16.52 2.20 -5.40
C ILE A 282 15.36 1.89 -6.35
N THR A 283 14.45 2.84 -6.59
CA THR A 283 13.38 2.71 -7.57
C THR A 283 13.95 2.47 -8.96
N ALA A 284 14.91 3.29 -9.40
CA ALA A 284 15.56 3.13 -10.70
C ALA A 284 16.27 1.76 -10.81
N GLY A 285 17.04 1.37 -9.79
CA GLY A 285 17.75 0.09 -9.79
C GLY A 285 16.82 -1.12 -9.81
N ILE A 286 15.74 -1.10 -9.02
CA ILE A 286 14.73 -2.18 -9.01
C ILE A 286 13.97 -2.21 -10.34
N ASN A 287 13.65 -1.06 -10.93
CA ASN A 287 12.99 -1.00 -12.23
C ASN A 287 13.80 -1.73 -13.30
N ILE A 288 15.10 -1.42 -13.39
CA ILE A 288 16.03 -2.09 -14.31
C ILE A 288 16.17 -3.58 -13.99
N PHE A 289 16.28 -3.95 -12.71
CA PHE A 289 16.40 -5.35 -12.29
C PHE A 289 15.18 -6.20 -12.66
N LEU A 290 13.97 -5.62 -12.59
CA LEU A 290 12.71 -6.31 -12.83
C LEU A 290 12.26 -6.30 -14.30
N LEU A 291 12.81 -5.40 -15.11
CA LEU A 291 12.45 -5.23 -16.51
C LEU A 291 12.55 -6.53 -17.36
N PRO A 292 13.60 -7.37 -17.23
CA PRO A 292 13.70 -8.63 -17.98
C PRO A 292 12.64 -9.67 -17.61
N TYR A 293 11.92 -9.46 -16.50
CA TYR A 293 10.85 -10.34 -16.04
C TYR A 293 9.46 -9.72 -16.30
N GLY A 294 9.40 -8.50 -16.83
CA GLY A 294 8.15 -7.77 -17.00
C GLY A 294 7.43 -7.52 -15.67
N LEU A 295 8.19 -7.26 -14.59
CA LEU A 295 7.60 -7.04 -13.27
C LEU A 295 7.60 -5.56 -12.88
N PRO A 296 6.53 -5.06 -12.24
CA PRO A 296 6.49 -3.70 -11.74
C PRO A 296 7.29 -3.56 -10.44
N VAL A 297 7.84 -2.36 -10.18
CA VAL A 297 8.62 -2.04 -8.98
C VAL A 297 7.80 -2.15 -7.69
N LEU A 298 6.50 -1.84 -7.78
CA LEU A 298 5.59 -1.76 -6.63
C LEU A 298 6.17 -0.88 -5.51
N THR A 299 5.81 -1.17 -4.27
CA THR A 299 6.29 -0.43 -3.10
C THR A 299 7.60 -0.99 -2.52
N MET A 300 8.40 -1.73 -3.30
CA MET A 300 9.64 -2.34 -2.80
C MET A 300 10.69 -1.31 -2.35
N PRO A 301 10.92 -0.20 -3.07
CA PRO A 301 11.81 0.86 -2.60
C PRO A 301 11.39 1.41 -1.23
N PHE A 302 10.10 1.60 -1.00
CA PHE A 302 9.56 2.00 0.30
C PHE A 302 9.89 1.01 1.41
N VAL A 303 9.67 -0.28 1.17
CA VAL A 303 9.96 -1.35 2.16
C VAL A 303 11.44 -1.37 2.51
N LEU A 304 12.33 -1.37 1.51
CA LEU A 304 13.77 -1.43 1.73
C LEU A 304 14.30 -0.21 2.49
N CYS A 305 13.95 1.00 2.04
CA CYS A 305 14.37 2.23 2.71
C CYS A 305 13.86 2.28 4.16
N SER A 306 12.58 1.97 4.36
CA SER A 306 11.99 1.96 5.70
C SER A 306 12.68 0.93 6.59
N TRP A 307 12.93 -0.29 6.12
CA TRP A 307 13.64 -1.30 6.90
C TRP A 307 15.06 -0.87 7.28
N ILE A 308 15.80 -0.25 6.37
CA ILE A 308 17.15 0.28 6.65
C ILE A 308 17.07 1.30 7.80
N PHE A 309 16.24 2.33 7.67
CA PHE A 309 16.17 3.40 8.68
C PHE A 309 15.62 2.91 10.02
N LEU A 310 14.62 2.02 10.02
CA LEU A 310 14.09 1.41 11.23
C LEU A 310 15.11 0.52 11.94
N ALA A 311 15.91 -0.23 11.20
CA ALA A 311 17.00 -1.03 11.76
C ALA A 311 18.13 -0.14 12.31
N VAL A 312 18.50 0.91 11.57
CA VAL A 312 19.48 1.92 12.01
C VAL A 312 19.06 2.53 13.34
N ARG A 313 17.79 2.91 13.51
CA ARG A 313 17.28 3.47 14.79
C ARG A 313 17.48 2.53 15.98
N LYS A 314 17.34 1.22 15.76
CA LYS A 314 17.51 0.23 16.84
C LYS A 314 18.95 0.10 17.30
N VAL A 315 19.91 0.44 16.44
CA VAL A 315 21.34 0.47 16.76
C VAL A 315 21.77 1.86 17.24
N PHE A 316 21.23 2.91 16.63
CA PHE A 316 21.56 4.31 16.90
C PHE A 316 20.31 5.08 17.36
N PRO A 317 19.85 4.92 18.61
CA PRO A 317 18.58 5.50 19.10
C PRO A 317 18.57 7.02 19.22
N ASN A 318 19.75 7.66 19.10
CA ASN A 318 19.92 9.12 19.17
C ASN A 318 19.93 9.79 17.80
N ILE A 319 19.94 8.99 16.73
CA ILE A 319 19.60 9.39 15.36
C ILE A 319 18.11 9.13 15.20
#